data_AF-A0A7S2KJK5-F1
#
_entry.id   AF-A0A7S2KJK5-F1
#
_cell.length_a   1.000
_cell.length_b   1.000
_cell.length_c   1.000
_cell.angle_alpha   90.00
_cell.angle_beta   90.00
_cell.angle_gamma   90.00
#
_symmetry.space_group_name_H-M   'P 1'
#
loop_
_entity.id
_entity.type
_entity.pdbx_description
1 polymer ?
#
loop_
_entity_poly.entity_id
_entity_poly.type
_entity_poly.pdbx_seq_one_letter_code
_entity_poly.pdbx_strand_id
1 'polypeptide(L)'
;NISPGVSLPGMRAYGSSTNNKTNQGSVAAMDLLCESINQALDAGLLPVIHGDACLLDDNHAGILGGDTLVEGLVSSEKMKDNVHKVIFISDIAGVFTSDPKINKDARLIRSLKVDVTTGEVTIDNNDDDDDNV
;
A
#
# COMPACT_ATOMS: atom_id res chain seq x y z
N ASN A 1 6.26 -22.76 -16.97
CA ASN A 1 5.62 -23.29 -15.74
C ASN A 1 5.35 -22.15 -14.80
N ILE A 2 4.14 -21.62 -14.85
CA ILE A 2 3.62 -20.71 -13.82
C ILE A 2 3.37 -21.60 -12.60
N SER A 3 3.85 -21.20 -11.42
CA SER A 3 3.63 -21.91 -10.17
C SER A 3 2.14 -22.20 -9.98
N PRO A 4 1.72 -23.41 -9.54
CA PRO A 4 0.34 -23.65 -9.17
C PRO A 4 0.09 -22.89 -7.87
N GLY A 5 -0.26 -21.61 -8.01
CA GLY A 5 -0.73 -20.77 -6.92
C GLY A 5 -1.93 -21.46 -6.30
N VAL A 6 -1.78 -21.90 -5.05
CA VAL A 6 -2.86 -22.45 -4.26
C VAL A 6 -3.91 -21.35 -4.12
N SER A 7 -5.07 -21.49 -4.75
CA SER A 7 -6.22 -20.66 -4.41
C SER A 7 -6.61 -20.98 -2.97
N LEU A 8 -6.19 -20.15 -2.01
CA LEU A 8 -6.76 -20.20 -0.67
C LEU A 8 -8.25 -19.85 -0.76
N PRO A 9 -9.16 -20.68 -0.21
CA PRO A 9 -10.57 -20.34 -0.09
C PRO A 9 -10.70 -19.04 0.73
N GLY A 10 -11.02 -17.92 0.08
CA GLY A 10 -11.07 -16.59 0.70
C GLY A 10 -10.38 -15.51 -0.15
N MET A 11 -9.39 -15.89 -0.98
CA MET A 11 -8.74 -15.00 -1.94
C MET A 11 -9.54 -14.96 -3.25
N ARG A 12 -10.75 -14.39 -3.24
CA ARG A 12 -11.39 -13.97 -4.50
C ARG A 12 -10.52 -12.84 -5.08
N ALA A 13 -10.21 -12.94 -6.37
CA ALA A 13 -9.63 -11.84 -7.13
C ALA A 13 -10.44 -10.57 -6.87
N TYR A 14 -9.76 -9.48 -6.54
CA TYR A 14 -10.38 -8.17 -6.31
C TYR A 14 -11.13 -7.64 -7.54
N GLY A 15 -11.01 -8.31 -8.68
CA GLY A 15 -11.65 -7.94 -9.94
C GLY A 15 -13.01 -8.58 -10.25
N SER A 16 -13.64 -9.38 -9.38
CA SER A 16 -14.95 -9.98 -9.69
C SER A 16 -16.01 -9.71 -8.63
N SER A 17 -16.50 -8.48 -8.58
CA SER A 17 -17.87 -8.21 -8.15
C SER A 17 -18.72 -8.04 -9.40
N THR A 18 -19.34 -9.12 -9.86
CA THR A 18 -20.44 -9.04 -10.81
C THR A 18 -21.58 -8.26 -10.15
N ASN A 19 -21.97 -7.16 -10.78
CA ASN A 19 -23.16 -6.32 -10.54
C ASN A 19 -22.95 -5.03 -9.73
N ASN A 20 -22.94 -3.92 -10.48
CA ASN A 20 -23.59 -2.64 -10.19
C ASN A 20 -23.11 -1.80 -8.98
N LYS A 21 -22.42 -0.69 -9.29
CA LYS A 21 -22.61 0.65 -8.68
C LYS A 21 -22.73 0.73 -7.14
N THR A 22 -22.02 -0.07 -6.36
CA THR A 22 -22.05 0.06 -4.90
C THR A 22 -20.65 -0.02 -4.31
N ASN A 23 -20.25 1.03 -3.59
CA ASN A 23 -19.06 1.04 -2.72
C ASN A 23 -19.05 -0.16 -1.74
N GLN A 24 -20.20 -0.77 -1.49
CA GLN A 24 -20.37 -1.97 -0.65
C GLN A 24 -19.57 -3.18 -1.14
N GLY A 25 -19.47 -3.40 -2.46
CA GLY A 25 -18.79 -4.58 -3.02
C GLY A 25 -17.28 -4.53 -2.82
N SER A 26 -16.67 -3.38 -3.08
CA SER A 26 -15.24 -3.15 -2.88
C SER A 26 -14.84 -3.19 -1.41
N VAL A 27 -15.69 -2.65 -0.52
CA VAL A 27 -15.48 -2.73 0.94
C VAL A 27 -15.53 -4.19 1.42
N ALA A 28 -16.52 -4.96 0.99
CA ALA A 28 -16.63 -6.37 1.36
C ALA A 28 -15.43 -7.20 0.86
N ALA A 29 -14.93 -6.94 -0.34
CA ALA A 29 -13.71 -7.58 -0.85
C ALA A 29 -12.48 -7.22 0.00
N MET A 30 -12.36 -5.95 0.42
CA MET A 30 -11.29 -5.51 1.32
C MET A 30 -11.34 -6.20 2.68
N ASP A 31 -12.52 -6.33 3.26
CA ASP A 31 -12.70 -7.00 4.54
C ASP A 31 -12.36 -8.49 4.48
N LEU A 32 -12.60 -9.15 3.34
CA LEU A 32 -12.22 -10.55 3.11
C LEU A 32 -10.72 -10.74 2.95
N LEU A 33 -10.03 -9.80 2.28
CA LEU A 33 -8.58 -9.82 2.22
C LEU A 33 -7.96 -9.64 3.60
N CYS A 34 -8.43 -8.65 4.37
CA CYS A 34 -7.95 -8.39 5.72
C CYS A 34 -8.10 -9.63 6.61
N GLU A 35 -9.26 -10.30 6.52
CA GLU A 35 -9.50 -11.58 7.22
C GLU A 35 -8.48 -12.65 6.80
N SER A 36 -8.24 -12.81 5.50
CA SER A 36 -7.31 -13.80 4.95
C SER A 36 -5.87 -13.53 5.39
N ILE A 37 -5.47 -12.26 5.45
CA ILE A 37 -4.16 -11.83 5.95
C ILE A 37 -4.04 -12.16 7.44
N ASN A 38 -5.02 -11.80 8.26
CA ASN A 38 -5.01 -12.09 9.70
C ASN A 38 -4.94 -13.61 9.96
N GLN A 39 -5.72 -14.41 9.25
CA GLN A 39 -5.66 -15.87 9.37
C GLN A 39 -4.28 -16.44 9.00
N ALA A 40 -3.63 -15.91 7.96
CA ALA A 40 -2.28 -16.31 7.60
C ALA A 40 -1.27 -15.94 8.70
N LEU A 41 -1.37 -14.74 9.25
CA LEU A 41 -0.53 -14.28 10.35
C LEU A 41 -0.73 -15.11 11.62
N ASP A 42 -1.98 -15.41 11.98
CA ASP A 42 -2.34 -16.25 13.12
C ASP A 42 -1.80 -17.69 12.97
N ALA A 43 -1.69 -18.18 11.73
CA ALA A 43 -1.07 -19.45 11.40
C ALA A 43 0.48 -19.40 11.39
N GLY A 44 1.09 -18.26 11.71
CA GLY A 44 2.55 -18.06 11.69
C GLY A 44 3.15 -17.95 10.28
N LEU A 45 2.33 -17.63 9.27
CA LEU A 45 2.77 -17.47 7.89
C LEU A 45 3.07 -16.01 7.57
N LEU A 46 3.93 -15.79 6.57
CA LEU A 46 4.19 -14.48 5.99
C LEU A 46 3.37 -14.33 4.69
N PRO A 47 2.24 -13.59 4.71
CA PRO A 47 1.43 -13.41 3.51
C PRO A 47 2.17 -12.56 2.47
N VAL A 48 2.23 -13.06 1.23
CA VAL A 48 2.72 -12.31 0.07
C VAL A 48 1.52 -12.03 -0.83
N ILE A 49 1.17 -10.76 -0.95
CA ILE A 49 0.05 -10.28 -1.74
C ILE A 49 0.57 -9.52 -2.96
N HIS A 50 -0.15 -9.62 -4.07
CA HIS A 50 0.16 -8.88 -5.29
C HIS A 50 -0.99 -7.94 -5.62
N GLY A 51 -0.68 -6.84 -6.31
CA GLY A 51 -1.69 -6.03 -6.98
C GLY A 51 -2.43 -6.84 -8.05
N ASP A 52 -3.63 -6.44 -8.42
CA ASP A 52 -4.48 -7.20 -9.34
C ASP A 52 -5.01 -6.32 -10.48
N ALA A 53 -5.33 -6.92 -11.62
CA ALA A 53 -6.09 -6.25 -12.65
C ALA A 53 -7.57 -6.30 -12.25
N CYS A 54 -8.16 -5.13 -11.98
CA CYS A 54 -9.52 -5.01 -11.50
C CYS A 54 -10.39 -4.35 -12.57
N LEU A 55 -11.63 -4.81 -12.71
CA LEU A 55 -12.65 -4.08 -13.45
C LEU A 55 -13.11 -2.90 -12.58
N LEU A 56 -12.95 -1.68 -13.08
CA LEU A 56 -13.45 -0.47 -12.44
C LEU A 56 -14.96 -0.34 -12.69
N ASP A 57 -15.40 -0.71 -13.89
CA ASP A 57 -16.79 -0.83 -14.27
C ASP A 57 -16.96 -1.81 -15.44
N ASP A 58 -18.18 -1.96 -15.95
CA ASP A 58 -18.52 -2.91 -17.02
C ASP A 58 -17.69 -2.73 -18.31
N ASN A 59 -17.08 -1.56 -18.52
CA ASN A 59 -16.33 -1.22 -19.73
C ASN A 59 -14.88 -0.81 -19.47
N HIS A 60 -14.44 -0.67 -18.22
CA HIS A 60 -13.10 -0.21 -17.87
C HIS A 60 -12.38 -1.17 -16.92
N ALA A 61 -11.12 -1.46 -17.24
CA ALA A 61 -10.20 -2.18 -16.37
C ALA A 61 -9.08 -1.25 -15.91
N GLY A 62 -8.52 -1.52 -14.75
CA GLY A 62 -7.40 -0.80 -14.16
C GLY A 62 -6.53 -1.73 -13.34
N ILE A 63 -5.34 -1.25 -13.00
CA ILE A 63 -4.39 -1.99 -12.18
C ILE A 63 -4.50 -1.47 -10.75
N LEU A 64 -4.82 -2.36 -9.82
CA LEU A 64 -4.68 -2.10 -8.41
C LEU A 64 -3.20 -2.21 -8.06
N GLY A 65 -2.54 -1.07 -7.89
CA GLY A 65 -1.13 -0.98 -7.50
C GLY A 65 -0.91 -1.40 -6.04
N GLY A 66 0.35 -1.65 -5.68
CA GLY A 66 0.73 -1.97 -4.30
C GLY A 66 0.38 -0.85 -3.32
N ASP A 67 0.59 0.41 -3.72
CA ASP A 67 0.35 1.58 -2.86
C ASP A 67 -1.15 1.71 -2.50
N THR A 68 -2.04 1.52 -3.47
CA THR A 68 -3.50 1.54 -3.25
C THR A 68 -3.95 0.37 -2.38
N LEU A 69 -3.34 -0.81 -2.56
CA LEU A 69 -3.63 -1.97 -1.71
C LEU A 69 -3.25 -1.67 -0.25
N VAL A 70 -2.08 -1.07 -0.03
CA VAL A 70 -1.61 -0.65 1.29
C VAL A 70 -2.54 0.39 1.91
N GLU A 71 -2.95 1.41 1.14
CA GLU A 71 -3.92 2.42 1.60
C GLU A 71 -5.22 1.77 2.10
N GLY A 72 -5.77 0.83 1.33
CA GLY A 72 -6.96 0.10 1.71
C GLY A 72 -6.79 -0.78 2.96
N LEU A 73 -5.64 -1.42 3.12
CA LEU A 73 -5.31 -2.21 4.30
C LEU A 73 -5.18 -1.32 5.55
N VAL A 74 -4.42 -0.22 5.48
CA VAL A 74 -4.21 0.68 6.62
C VAL A 74 -5.51 1.39 7.01
N SER A 75 -6.39 1.64 6.05
CA SER A 75 -7.68 2.28 6.28
C SER A 75 -8.79 1.31 6.72
N SER A 76 -8.56 -0.01 6.69
CA SER A 76 -9.54 -1.01 7.11
C SER A 76 -9.66 -1.06 8.64
N GLU A 77 -10.89 -1.07 9.16
CA GLU A 77 -11.18 -1.26 10.59
C GLU A 77 -10.60 -2.56 11.16
N LYS A 78 -10.38 -3.58 10.33
CA LYS A 78 -9.82 -4.88 10.76
C LYS A 78 -8.30 -4.90 10.89
N MET A 79 -7.62 -3.90 10.31
CA MET A 79 -6.16 -3.88 10.16
C MET A 79 -5.53 -2.60 10.72
N LYS A 80 -6.26 -1.49 10.77
CA LYS A 80 -5.73 -0.17 11.15
C LYS A 80 -4.99 -0.16 12.48
N ASP A 81 -5.44 -0.94 13.46
CA ASP A 81 -4.82 -1.00 14.79
C ASP A 81 -3.60 -1.94 14.83
N ASN A 82 -3.43 -2.79 13.81
CA ASN A 82 -2.32 -3.75 13.71
C ASN A 82 -1.17 -3.21 12.83
N VAL A 83 -1.45 -2.29 11.92
CA VAL A 83 -0.44 -1.73 11.00
C VAL A 83 0.22 -0.50 11.61
N HIS A 84 1.47 -0.66 12.03
CA HIS A 84 2.24 0.41 12.67
C HIS A 84 3.19 1.14 11.70
N LYS A 85 3.57 0.49 10.61
CA LYS A 85 4.53 1.02 9.65
C LYS A 85 4.30 0.41 8.28
N VAL A 86 4.40 1.25 7.26
CA VAL A 86 4.50 0.85 5.86
C VAL A 86 5.90 1.18 5.38
N ILE A 87 6.54 0.25 4.68
CA ILE A 87 7.88 0.42 4.12
C ILE A 87 7.80 0.27 2.61
N PHE A 88 8.05 1.36 1.90
CA PHE A 88 8.18 1.34 0.44
C PHE A 88 9.63 1.06 0.07
N ILE A 89 9.85 0.06 -0.77
CA ILE A 89 11.18 -0.31 -1.26
C ILE A 89 11.30 0.19 -2.69
N SER A 90 12.36 0.93 -2.98
CA SER A 90 12.61 1.55 -4.28
C SER A 90 14.09 1.44 -4.67
N ASP A 91 14.39 1.68 -5.94
CA ASP A 91 15.75 1.75 -6.50
C ASP A 91 16.45 3.09 -6.23
N ILE A 92 15.73 4.05 -5.65
CA ILE A 92 16.27 5.31 -5.14
C ILE A 92 16.24 5.34 -3.61
N ALA A 93 17.13 6.14 -3.01
CA ALA A 93 17.32 6.19 -1.56
C ALA A 93 16.10 6.69 -0.76
N GLY A 94 15.12 7.31 -1.42
CA GLY A 94 13.92 7.84 -0.79
C GLY A 94 13.35 9.02 -1.57
N VAL A 95 12.65 9.91 -0.87
CA VAL A 95 12.05 11.11 -1.46
C VAL A 95 13.05 12.27 -1.44
N PHE A 96 13.19 12.97 -2.56
CA PHE A 96 14.08 14.12 -2.71
C PHE A 96 13.29 15.42 -2.86
N THR A 97 13.93 16.58 -2.59
CA THR A 97 13.34 17.91 -2.77
C THR A 97 12.97 18.24 -4.22
N SER A 98 13.56 17.53 -5.18
CA SER A 98 13.27 17.57 -6.62
C SER A 98 13.78 16.30 -7.29
N ASP A 99 13.48 16.06 -8.57
CA ASP A 99 14.01 14.90 -9.29
C ASP A 99 15.56 14.90 -9.31
N PRO A 100 16.22 13.96 -8.60
CA PRO A 100 17.68 13.92 -8.52
C PRO A 100 18.36 13.51 -9.83
N LYS A 101 17.60 12.99 -10.81
CA LYS A 101 18.12 12.66 -12.14
C LYS A 101 18.32 13.91 -13.01
N ILE A 102 17.56 14.98 -12.72
CA ILE A 102 17.57 16.23 -13.49
C ILE A 102 18.31 17.32 -12.72
N ASN A 103 18.03 17.45 -11.41
CA ASN A 103 18.60 18.48 -10.56
C ASN A 103 19.68 17.91 -9.63
N LYS A 104 20.93 18.35 -9.81
CA LYS A 104 22.07 17.93 -8.98
C LYS A 104 22.00 18.48 -7.55
N ASP A 105 21.23 19.54 -7.33
CA ASP A 105 21.05 20.15 -6.01
C ASP A 105 19.90 19.49 -5.23
N ALA A 106 19.30 18.42 -5.77
CA ALA A 106 18.26 17.66 -5.08
C ALA A 106 18.82 17.04 -3.78
N ARG A 107 18.18 17.33 -2.65
CA ARG A 107 18.55 16.78 -1.35
C ARG A 107 17.56 15.71 -0.90
N LEU A 108 18.07 14.66 -0.25
CA LEU A 108 17.25 13.60 0.32
C LEU A 108 16.48 14.16 1.51
N ILE A 109 15.16 13.96 1.52
CA ILE A 109 14.28 14.32 2.63
C ILE A 109 14.34 13.19 3.66
N ARG A 110 14.85 13.48 4.85
CA ARG A 110 15.00 12.49 5.93
C ARG A 110 13.70 12.23 6.68
N SER A 111 12.91 13.27 6.90
CA SER A 111 11.65 13.18 7.61
C SER A 111 10.65 14.17 7.02
N LEU A 112 9.45 13.66 6.76
CA LEU A 112 8.32 14.44 6.30
C LEU A 112 7.12 14.10 7.18
N LYS A 113 6.38 15.13 7.57
CA LYS A 113 5.15 15.02 8.35
C LYS A 113 4.02 15.63 7.54
N VAL A 114 2.91 14.92 7.44
CA VAL A 114 1.70 15.40 6.78
C VAL A 114 0.66 15.64 7.87
N ASP A 115 0.15 16.86 7.95
CA ASP A 115 -1.03 17.12 8.75
C ASP A 115 -2.23 16.49 8.04
N VAL A 116 -2.82 15.47 8.67
CA VAL A 116 -3.93 14.70 8.10
C VAL A 116 -5.22 15.51 7.95
N THR A 117 -5.33 16.66 8.63
CA THR A 117 -6.52 17.53 8.59
C THR A 117 -6.38 18.60 7.52
N THR A 118 -5.21 19.27 7.45
CA THR A 118 -4.98 20.39 6.53
C THR A 118 -4.34 19.95 5.21
N GLY A 119 -3.71 18.78 5.18
CA GLY A 119 -2.88 18.31 4.07
C GLY A 119 -1.52 19.02 3.98
N GLU A 120 -1.18 19.86 4.95
CA GLU A 120 0.10 20.58 4.96
C GLU A 120 1.26 19.60 5.17
N VAL A 121 2.30 19.72 4.36
CA VAL A 121 3.51 18.89 4.44
C VAL A 121 4.64 19.71 5.05
N THR A 122 5.13 19.26 6.20
CA THR A 122 6.31 19.83 6.86
C THR A 122 7.51 18.90 6.67
N ILE A 123 8.63 19.47 6.23
CA ILE A 123 9.90 18.74 6.09
C ILE A 123 10.77 19.06 7.30
N ASP A 124 11.22 18.01 7.97
CA ASP A 124 12.06 18.08 9.17
C ASP A 124 13.46 17.58 8.78
N ASN A 125 14.32 18.51 8.39
CA ASN A 125 15.72 18.24 8.08
C ASN A 125 16.55 18.45 9.35
N ASN A 126 16.44 17.55 10.33
CA ASN A 126 17.45 17.49 11.38
C ASN A 126 18.71 16.89 10.76
N ASP A 127 19.63 17.76 10.37
CA ASP A 127 21.01 17.42 9.99
C ASP A 127 21.87 17.20 11.27
N ASP A 128 21.36 16.44 12.24
CA ASP A 128 22.03 16.19 13.53
C ASP A 128 23.04 15.01 13.48
N ASP A 129 23.47 14.60 12.29
CA ASP A 129 24.66 13.75 12.13
C ASP A 129 25.89 14.64 11.94
N ASP A 130 26.23 15.39 13.00
CA ASP A 130 27.60 15.82 13.25
C ASP A 130 28.39 14.56 13.61
N ASP A 131 28.81 13.80 12.59
CA ASP A 131 29.75 12.68 12.70
C ASP A 131 31.13 13.21 13.13
N ASN A 132 31.22 13.69 14.38
CA ASN A 132 32.45 13.75 15.17
C ASN A 132 32.70 12.35 15.75
N VAL A 133 33.37 11.49 14.98
CA VAL A 133 34.12 10.32 15.49
C VAL A 133 35.46 10.23 14.77
#